data_AF-A0A0D6Q4R3-F1
#
_entry.id   AF-A0A0D6Q4R3-F1
#
_cell.length_a   1.000
_cell.length_b   1.000
_cell.length_c   1.000
_cell.angle_alpha   90.00
_cell.angle_beta   90.00
_cell.angle_gamma   90.00
#
_symmetry.space_group_name_H-M   'P 1'
#
loop_
_entity.id
_entity.type
_entity.pdbx_description
1 polymer ?
#
loop_
_entity_poly.entity_id
_entity_poly.type
_entity_poly.pdbx_seq_one_letter_code
_entity_poly.pdbx_strand_id
1 'polypeptide(L)' 'MTPTRIRECLALLHWSQRELAKILNYGEGTVRGWCRGVQPIPEDAAAWLEMMAQHAEANPPPKRQHVVI' A
#
# COMPACT_ATOMS: atom_id res chain seq x y z
N MET A 1 -7.55 -9.87 -3.47
CA MET A 1 -7.32 -8.45 -3.81
C MET A 1 -6.95 -8.31 -5.28
N THR A 2 -7.41 -7.26 -5.97
CA THR A 2 -7.09 -7.03 -7.40
C THR A 2 -5.83 -6.19 -7.58
N PRO A 3 -5.18 -6.21 -8.77
CA PRO A 3 -4.03 -5.34 -9.06
C PRO A 3 -4.35 -3.86 -8.92
N THR A 4 -5.56 -3.45 -9.32
CA THR A 4 -6.04 -2.08 -9.16
C THR A 4 -6.18 -1.72 -7.68
N ARG A 5 -6.76 -2.61 -6.87
CA ARG A 5 -6.93 -2.36 -5.44
C ARG A 5 -5.60 -2.19 -4.70
N ILE A 6 -4.55 -2.95 -5.06
CA ILE A 6 -3.21 -2.70 -4.49
C ILE A 6 -2.77 -1.26 -4.70
N ARG A 7 -2.89 -0.76 -5.94
CA ARG A 7 -2.40 0.58 -6.28
C ARG A 7 -3.16 1.66 -5.52
N GLU A 8 -4.45 1.45 -5.29
CA GLU A 8 -5.28 2.31 -4.43
C GLU A 8 -4.80 2.27 -2.97
N CYS A 9 -4.61 1.08 -2.39
CA CYS A 9 -4.11 0.93 -1.02
C CYS A 9 -2.74 1.61 -0.84
N LEU A 10 -1.83 1.44 -1.80
CA LEU A 10 -0.53 2.09 -1.79
C LEU A 10 -0.64 3.62 -1.89
N ALA A 11 -1.57 4.13 -2.70
CA ALA A 11 -1.82 5.57 -2.80
C ALA A 11 -2.36 6.14 -1.47
N LEU A 12 -3.30 5.45 -0.82
CA LEU A 12 -3.84 5.82 0.50
C LEU A 12 -2.75 5.85 1.57
N LEU A 13 -1.84 4.88 1.52
CA LEU A 13 -0.74 4.76 2.48
C LEU A 13 0.47 5.65 2.14
N HIS A 14 0.45 6.33 0.99
CA HIS A 14 1.59 7.04 0.43
C HIS A 14 2.85 6.16 0.28
N TRP A 15 2.66 4.87 0.02
CA TRP A 15 3.74 3.90 -0.18
C TRP A 15 4.03 3.68 -1.66
N SER A 16 5.29 3.42 -1.99
CA SER A 16 5.65 2.92 -3.31
C SER A 16 5.63 1.38 -3.35
N GLN A 17 5.59 0.80 -4.55
CA GLN A 17 5.75 -0.66 -4.71
C GLN A 17 7.06 -1.18 -4.09
N ARG A 18 8.12 -0.37 -4.15
CA ARG A 18 9.41 -0.68 -3.52
C ARG A 18 9.30 -0.72 -2.00
N GLU A 19 8.60 0.23 -1.39
CA GLU A 19 8.42 0.24 0.06
C GLU A 19 7.57 -0.95 0.51
N LEU A 20 6.50 -1.29 -0.22
CA LEU A 20 5.73 -2.50 0.06
C LEU A 20 6.60 -3.77 0.00
N ALA A 21 7.47 -3.88 -1.02
CA ALA A 21 8.39 -5.00 -1.16
C ALA A 21 9.32 -5.14 0.05
N LYS A 22 9.87 -4.03 0.54
CA LYS A 22 10.70 -4.01 1.75
C LYS A 22 9.93 -4.40 3.01
N ILE A 23 8.73 -3.85 3.20
CA ILE A 23 7.91 -4.10 4.41
C ILE A 23 7.53 -5.57 4.51
N LEU A 24 7.14 -6.17 3.40
CA LEU A 24 6.73 -7.59 3.35
C LEU A 24 7.89 -8.56 3.07
N ASN A 25 9.12 -8.06 2.94
CA ASN A 25 10.31 -8.85 2.58
C ASN A 25 10.14 -9.68 1.28
N TYR A 26 9.55 -9.08 0.26
CA TYR A 26 9.47 -9.63 -1.10
C TYR A 26 10.44 -8.91 -2.05
N GLY A 27 10.74 -9.56 -3.18
CA GLY A 27 11.44 -8.89 -4.28
C GLY A 27 10.57 -7.84 -4.97
N GLU A 28 11.15 -6.71 -5.39
CA GLU A 28 10.44 -5.65 -6.10
C GLU A 28 9.75 -6.14 -7.38
N GLY A 29 10.36 -7.11 -8.08
CA GLY A 29 9.80 -7.73 -9.29
C GLY A 29 8.48 -8.47 -8.99
N THR A 30 8.40 -9.14 -7.84
CA THR A 30 7.20 -9.86 -7.39
C THR A 30 6.06 -8.88 -7.10
N VAL A 31 6.32 -7.82 -6.33
CA VAL A 31 5.32 -6.79 -6.02
C VAL A 31 4.88 -6.04 -7.29
N ARG A 32 5.80 -5.82 -8.24
CA ARG A 32 5.46 -5.26 -9.55
C ARG A 32 4.57 -6.20 -10.35
N GLY A 33 4.84 -7.51 -10.29
CA GLY A 33 4.00 -8.57 -10.88
C GLY A 33 2.58 -8.54 -10.33
N TRP A 34 2.43 -8.40 -9.01
CA TRP A 34 1.13 -8.22 -8.34
C TRP A 34 0.39 -6.99 -8.86
N CYS A 35 1.06 -5.84 -8.90
CA CYS A 35 0.48 -4.59 -9.37
C CYS A 35 0.10 -4.61 -10.86
N ARG A 36 0.68 -5.51 -11.66
CA ARG A 36 0.35 -5.70 -13.08
C ARG A 36 -0.66 -6.83 -13.31
N GLY A 37 -1.00 -7.62 -12.30
CA GLY A 37 -1.85 -8.81 -12.45
C GLY A 37 -1.16 -9.99 -13.12
N VAL A 38 0.17 -9.97 -13.22
CA VAL A 38 0.96 -11.08 -13.80
C VAL A 38 1.20 -12.18 -12.76
N GLN A 39 1.17 -11.83 -11.48
CA GLN A 39 1.30 -12.78 -10.37
C GLN A 39 0.17 -12.57 -9.38
N PRO A 40 -0.39 -13.66 -8.81
CA PRO A 40 -1.36 -13.56 -7.73
C PRO A 40 -0.67 -13.02 -6.46
N ILE A 41 -1.47 -12.34 -5.64
CA ILE A 41 -1.02 -11.82 -4.35
C ILE A 41 -1.34 -12.85 -3.29
N PRO A 42 -0.39 -13.17 -2.39
CA PRO A 42 -0.68 -13.97 -1.21
C PRO A 42 -1.84 -13.40 -0.39
N GLU A 43 -2.73 -14.25 0.11
CA GLU A 43 -3.95 -13.83 0.79
C GLU A 43 -3.67 -13.06 2.09
N ASP A 44 -2.65 -13.48 2.83
CA ASP A 44 -2.16 -12.82 4.04
C ASP A 44 -1.63 -11.41 3.77
N ALA A 45 -0.79 -11.24 2.74
CA ALA A 45 -0.29 -9.95 2.29
C ALA A 45 -1.43 -9.03 1.84
N ALA A 46 -2.44 -9.60 1.17
CA ALA A 46 -3.62 -8.88 0.74
C ALA A 46 -4.49 -8.40 1.91
N ALA A 47 -4.79 -9.28 2.86
CA ALA A 47 -5.58 -8.96 4.04
C ALA A 47 -4.88 -7.91 4.92
N TRP A 48 -3.57 -8.04 5.11
CA TRP A 48 -2.79 -7.07 5.87
C TRP A 48 -2.76 -5.70 5.18
N LEU A 49 -2.51 -5.63 3.87
CA LEU A 49 -2.46 -4.35 3.14
C LEU A 49 -3.81 -3.62 3.17
N GLU A 50 -4.91 -4.38 3.03
CA GLU A 50 -6.26 -3.83 3.11
C GLU A 50 -6.54 -3.24 4.50
N MET A 51 -6.16 -3.94 5.56
CA MET A 51 -6.29 -3.44 6.95
C MET A 51 -5.50 -2.16 7.18
N MET A 52 -4.27 -2.07 6.65
CA MET A 52 -3.46 -0.85 6.74
C MET A 52 -4.12 0.31 6.01
N ALA A 53 -4.63 0.08 4.80
CA ALA A 53 -5.32 1.11 4.03
C ALA A 53 -6.60 1.60 4.72
N GLN A 54 -7.40 0.69 5.28
CA GLN A 54 -8.59 1.03 6.08
C GLN A 54 -8.21 1.85 7.32
N HIS A 55 -7.12 1.48 8.00
CA HIS A 55 -6.65 2.25 9.15
C HIS A 55 -6.21 3.66 8.76
N ALA A 56 -5.48 3.82 7.65
CA ALA A 56 -5.04 5.14 7.17
C ALA A 56 -6.21 6.02 6.76
N GLU A 57 -7.24 5.45 6.13
CA GLU A 57 -8.46 6.18 5.76
C GLU A 57 -9.26 6.63 6.99
N ALA A 58 -9.36 5.78 8.01
CA ALA A 58 -10.04 6.10 9.27
C ALA A 58 -9.24 7.09 10.16
N ASN A 59 -7.92 7.18 9.97
CA ASN A 59 -7.02 7.98 10.79
C ASN A 59 -6.16 8.91 9.91
N PRO A 60 -6.77 9.91 9.25
CA PRO A 60 -6.04 10.79 8.36
C PRO A 60 -4.97 11.59 9.12
N PRO A 61 -3.85 11.95 8.46
CA PRO A 61 -2.80 12.74 9.10
C PRO A 61 -3.35 14.10 9.57
N PRO A 62 -2.79 14.66 10.65
CA PRO A 62 -3.19 15.98 11.11
C PRO A 62 -3.00 17.01 10.00
N LYS A 63 -3.99 17.88 9.82
CA LYS A 63 -3.87 19.01 8.89
C LYS A 63 -2.78 19.94 9.42
N ARG A 64 -1.89 20.44 8.55
CA ARG A 64 -0.89 21.45 8.95
C ARG A 64 -1.61 22.66 9.54
N GLN A 65 -1.43 22.90 10.84
CA GLN A 65 -2.00 24.06 11.55
C GLN A 65 -0.96 25.18 11.80
N HIS A 66 0.32 24.92 11.55
CA HIS A 66 1.39 25.90 11.75
C HIS A 66 1.80 26.51 10.41
N VAL A 67 1.21 27.66 10.07
CA VAL A 67 1.83 28.63 9.16
C VAL A 67 2.81 29.43 10.03
N VAL A 68 4.10 29.14 9.90
CA VAL A 68 5.12 30.06 10.40
C VAL A 68 5.23 31.16 9.34
N ILE A 69 4.88 32.38 9.77
CA ILE A 69 4.99 33.64 9.02
C ILE A 69 6.46 33.95 8.78
#